data_AF-A0A7H0Y889-F1
#
_entry.id   AF-A0A7H0Y889-F1
#
_cell.length_a   1.000
_cell.length_b   1.000
_cell.length_c   1.000
_cell.angle_alpha   90.00
_cell.angle_beta   90.00
_cell.angle_gamma   90.00
#
_symmetry.space_group_name_H-M   'P 1'
#
loop_
_entity.id
_entity.type
_entity.pdbx_description
1 polymer ?
#
loop_
_entity_poly.entity_id
_entity_poly.type
_entity_poly.pdbx_seq_one_letter_code
_entity_poly.pdbx_strand_id
1 'polypeptide(L)'
;MTARTIEELEQIRKECKSMVTKRAAASGGAVLVPVPGADVLADVGILMQLLPAINGKFGLSEKQLEGLDAETKSMVYGFITSIGSKLIGRLITREVIVQILQKMGIRIATKQVSKFVPLLGQGLAAAIGFTAMRTIGNRHVDQCYEVAKRLLEQRTAADIARNWTIPQQPLEPVGVDHLPNRDPEAAIPLLPAPPKD
;
A
#
# COMPACT_ATOMS: atom_id res chain seq x y z
N MET A 1 5.18 3.14 -12.65
CA MET A 1 6.09 4.03 -11.92
C MET A 1 6.02 3.61 -10.46
N THR A 2 7.14 3.25 -9.86
CA THR A 2 7.20 2.80 -8.46
C THR A 2 7.78 3.96 -7.64
N ALA A 3 7.14 4.33 -6.53
CA ALA A 3 7.63 5.40 -5.66
C ALA A 3 9.04 5.07 -5.12
N ARG A 4 9.89 6.10 -5.01
CA ARG A 4 11.24 6.03 -4.45
C ARG A 4 11.33 6.64 -3.06
N THR A 5 10.36 7.46 -2.68
CA THR A 5 10.26 8.03 -1.33
C THR A 5 8.85 7.88 -0.75
N ILE A 6 8.73 8.09 0.56
CA ILE A 6 7.44 8.05 1.26
C ILE A 6 6.54 9.20 0.77
N GLU A 7 7.11 10.36 0.48
CA GLU A 7 6.39 11.53 -0.03
C GLU A 7 5.79 11.26 -1.41
N GLU A 8 6.56 10.65 -2.32
CA GLU A 8 6.06 10.22 -3.63
C GLU A 8 4.93 9.18 -3.47
N LEU A 9 5.09 8.25 -2.52
CA LEU A 9 4.08 7.23 -2.26
C LEU A 9 2.78 7.83 -1.70
N GLU A 10 2.86 8.81 -0.80
CA GLU A 10 1.70 9.56 -0.32
C GLU A 10 1.02 10.36 -1.43
N GLN A 11 1.79 10.93 -2.35
CA GLN A 11 1.24 11.61 -3.51
C GLN A 11 0.44 10.65 -4.40
N ILE A 12 0.98 9.46 -4.68
CA ILE A 12 0.26 8.40 -5.41
C ILE A 12 -1.03 8.02 -4.68
N ARG A 13 -0.99 7.89 -3.36
CA ARG A 13 -2.18 7.59 -2.53
C ARG A 13 -3.26 8.65 -2.69
N LYS A 14 -2.89 9.94 -2.60
CA LYS A 14 -3.81 11.08 -2.78
C LYS A 14 -4.43 11.08 -4.18
N GLU A 15 -3.63 10.88 -5.22
CA GLU A 15 -4.11 10.77 -6.60
C GLU A 15 -5.11 9.63 -6.78
N CYS A 16 -4.82 8.46 -6.22
CA CYS A 16 -5.72 7.32 -6.30
C CYS A 16 -7.03 7.57 -5.54
N LYS A 17 -7.00 8.20 -4.36
CA LYS A 17 -8.22 8.57 -3.61
C LYS A 17 -9.07 9.60 -4.36
N SER A 18 -8.44 10.53 -5.08
CA SER A 18 -9.13 11.46 -5.97
C SER A 18 -9.80 10.73 -7.14
N MET A 19 -9.08 9.81 -7.77
CA MET A 19 -9.61 8.96 -8.85
C MET A 19 -10.80 8.11 -8.38
N VAL A 20 -10.72 7.51 -7.20
CA VAL A 20 -11.82 6.77 -6.55
C VAL A 20 -13.02 7.68 -6.36
N THR A 21 -12.82 8.90 -5.84
CA THR A 21 -13.91 9.86 -5.60
C THR A 21 -14.64 10.23 -6.88
N LYS A 22 -13.91 10.51 -7.96
CA LYS A 22 -14.49 10.84 -9.28
C LYS A 22 -15.32 9.68 -9.84
N ARG A 23 -14.78 8.47 -9.78
CA ARG A 23 -15.49 7.27 -10.27
C ARG A 23 -16.67 6.86 -9.38
N ALA A 24 -16.59 7.11 -8.07
CA ALA A 24 -17.71 6.96 -7.15
C ALA A 24 -18.86 7.93 -7.47
N ALA A 25 -18.55 9.18 -7.85
CA ALA A 25 -19.57 10.13 -8.29
C ALA A 25 -20.26 9.65 -9.57
N ALA A 26 -19.51 9.12 -10.54
CA ALA A 26 -20.08 8.54 -11.75
C ALA A 26 -21.00 7.33 -11.46
N SER A 27 -20.59 6.44 -10.54
CA SER A 27 -21.38 5.31 -10.05
C SER A 27 -22.69 5.77 -9.41
N GLY A 28 -22.62 6.71 -8.45
CA GLY A 28 -23.83 7.27 -7.81
C GLY A 28 -24.78 7.96 -8.80
N GLY A 29 -24.26 8.53 -9.89
CA GLY A 29 -25.06 9.14 -10.96
C GLY A 29 -25.67 8.15 -11.95
N ALA A 30 -25.15 6.92 -12.06
CA ALA A 30 -25.63 5.93 -13.03
C ALA A 30 -27.10 5.51 -12.77
N VAL A 31 -27.56 5.62 -11.52
CA VAL A 31 -28.95 5.33 -11.12
C VAL A 31 -29.99 6.28 -11.75
N LEU A 32 -29.54 7.40 -12.34
CA LEU A 32 -30.41 8.34 -13.04
C LEU A 32 -30.82 7.83 -14.43
N VAL A 33 -30.21 6.75 -14.92
CA VAL A 33 -30.60 6.09 -16.18
C VAL A 33 -31.79 5.16 -15.90
N PRO A 34 -32.97 5.37 -16.52
CA PRO A 34 -34.18 4.59 -16.26
C PRO A 34 -34.17 3.24 -16.98
N VAL A 35 -33.10 2.46 -16.80
CA VAL A 35 -32.92 1.12 -17.39
C VAL A 35 -32.60 0.14 -16.25
N PRO A 36 -33.49 -0.82 -15.95
CA PRO A 36 -33.25 -1.82 -14.91
C PRO A 36 -31.90 -2.54 -15.10
N GLY A 37 -31.04 -2.48 -14.08
CA GLY A 37 -29.74 -3.16 -14.05
C GLY A 37 -28.60 -2.47 -14.84
N ALA A 38 -28.86 -1.35 -15.51
CA ALA A 38 -27.82 -0.59 -16.19
C ALA A 38 -26.81 0.04 -15.22
N ASP A 39 -27.29 0.49 -14.05
CA ASP A 39 -26.48 1.01 -12.95
C ASP A 39 -25.46 -0.04 -12.45
N VAL A 40 -25.89 -1.29 -12.25
CA VAL A 40 -25.00 -2.38 -11.83
C VAL A 40 -23.94 -2.67 -12.90
N LEU A 41 -24.31 -2.68 -14.18
CA LEU A 41 -23.36 -2.91 -15.26
C LEU A 41 -22.33 -1.77 -15.34
N ALA A 42 -22.78 -0.52 -15.19
CA ALA A 42 -21.90 0.64 -15.13
C ALA A 42 -20.93 0.54 -13.95
N ASP A 43 -21.41 0.19 -12.76
CA ASP A 43 -20.58 0.01 -11.56
C ASP A 43 -19.51 -1.07 -11.74
N VAL A 44 -19.89 -2.19 -12.37
CA VAL A 44 -18.95 -3.27 -12.71
C VAL A 44 -17.86 -2.76 -13.66
N GLY A 45 -18.25 -2.08 -14.75
CA GLY A 45 -17.31 -1.51 -15.71
C GLY A 45 -16.37 -0.49 -15.08
N ILE A 46 -16.90 0.38 -14.21
CA ILE A 46 -16.12 1.39 -13.47
C ILE A 46 -15.06 0.69 -12.59
N LEU A 47 -15.42 -0.36 -11.85
CA LEU A 47 -14.49 -1.10 -10.99
C LEU A 47 -13.43 -1.88 -11.79
N MET A 48 -13.83 -2.50 -12.91
CA MET A 48 -12.91 -3.19 -13.81
C MET A 48 -11.83 -2.26 -14.37
N GLN A 49 -12.10 -0.96 -14.49
CA GLN A 49 -11.09 0.03 -14.86
C GLN A 49 -10.36 0.62 -13.65
N LEU A 50 -11.07 0.85 -12.54
CA LEU A 50 -10.53 1.51 -11.36
C LEU A 50 -9.49 0.68 -10.62
N LEU A 51 -9.77 -0.59 -10.33
CA LEU A 51 -8.88 -1.40 -9.52
C LEU A 51 -7.55 -1.70 -10.25
N PRO A 52 -7.53 -2.04 -11.55
CA PRO A 52 -6.27 -2.16 -12.29
C PRO A 52 -5.50 -0.84 -12.40
N ALA A 53 -6.20 0.29 -12.58
CA ALA A 53 -5.54 1.60 -12.62
C ALA A 53 -4.85 1.94 -11.29
N ILE A 54 -5.48 1.62 -10.16
CA ILE A 54 -4.86 1.73 -8.83
C ILE A 54 -3.63 0.82 -8.74
N ASN A 55 -3.75 -0.47 -9.11
CA ASN A 55 -2.62 -1.39 -9.11
C ASN A 55 -1.45 -0.84 -9.93
N GLY A 56 -1.70 -0.34 -11.14
CA GLY A 56 -0.70 0.23 -12.02
C GLY A 56 0.02 1.45 -11.43
N LYS A 57 -0.72 2.33 -10.75
CA LYS A 57 -0.18 3.52 -10.06
C LYS A 57 0.81 3.17 -8.96
N PHE A 58 0.59 2.07 -8.23
CA PHE A 58 1.49 1.60 -7.17
C PHE A 58 2.60 0.66 -7.67
N GLY A 59 2.62 0.29 -8.96
CA GLY A 59 3.57 -0.70 -9.46
C GLY A 59 3.20 -2.15 -9.13
N LEU A 60 1.93 -2.40 -8.80
CA LEU A 60 1.43 -3.69 -8.30
C LEU A 60 0.39 -4.32 -9.25
N SER A 61 0.38 -3.94 -10.53
CA SER A 61 -0.40 -4.67 -11.52
C SER A 61 0.20 -6.04 -11.79
N GLU A 62 -0.65 -6.99 -12.19
CA GLU A 62 -0.23 -8.35 -12.58
C GLU A 62 1.00 -8.33 -13.50
N LYS A 63 0.92 -7.59 -14.62
CA LYS A 63 2.03 -7.45 -15.58
C LYS A 63 3.33 -6.90 -14.95
N GLN A 64 3.21 -5.98 -13.99
CA GLN A 64 4.39 -5.42 -13.30
C GLN A 64 4.99 -6.41 -12.32
N LEU A 65 4.17 -7.23 -11.67
CA LEU A 65 4.65 -8.27 -10.75
C LEU A 65 5.18 -9.50 -11.50
N GLU A 66 4.65 -9.80 -12.69
CA GLU A 66 5.14 -10.87 -13.55
C GLU A 66 6.57 -10.65 -14.01
N GLY A 67 6.94 -9.40 -14.28
CA GLY A 67 8.28 -9.02 -14.71
C GLY A 67 9.33 -8.94 -13.59
N LEU A 68 8.98 -9.26 -12.34
CA LEU A 68 9.93 -9.29 -11.23
C LEU A 68 10.72 -10.60 -11.19
N ASP A 69 11.95 -10.53 -10.68
CA ASP A 69 12.73 -11.72 -10.33
C ASP A 69 12.04 -12.55 -9.23
N ALA A 70 12.39 -13.83 -9.13
CA ALA A 70 11.70 -14.76 -8.25
C ALA A 70 11.74 -14.37 -6.75
N GLU A 71 12.85 -13.79 -6.29
CA GLU A 71 13.04 -13.40 -4.90
C GLU A 71 12.16 -12.20 -4.55
N THR A 72 12.26 -11.12 -5.34
CA THR A 72 11.43 -9.93 -5.16
C THR A 72 9.95 -10.28 -5.31
N LYS A 73 9.59 -11.12 -6.28
CA LYS A 73 8.21 -11.56 -6.50
C LYS A 73 7.65 -12.29 -5.27
N SER A 74 8.39 -13.26 -4.73
CA SER A 74 8.00 -13.99 -3.51
C SER A 74 7.76 -13.06 -2.33
N MET A 75 8.67 -12.11 -2.10
CA MET A 75 8.56 -11.09 -1.06
C MET A 75 7.30 -10.23 -1.20
N VAL A 76 7.05 -9.70 -2.40
CA VAL A 76 5.85 -8.88 -2.70
C VAL A 76 4.57 -9.67 -2.42
N TYR A 77 4.48 -10.91 -2.91
CA TYR A 77 3.32 -11.78 -2.66
C TYR A 77 3.15 -12.14 -1.19
N GLY A 78 4.24 -12.24 -0.42
CA GLY A 78 4.23 -12.36 1.04
C GLY A 78 3.50 -11.18 1.71
N PHE A 79 3.82 -9.93 1.33
CA PHE A 79 3.12 -8.75 1.86
C PHE A 79 1.67 -8.68 1.43
N ILE A 80 1.38 -8.97 0.16
CA ILE A 80 0.00 -9.01 -0.34
C ILE A 80 -0.85 -9.99 0.49
N THR A 81 -0.30 -11.17 0.77
CA THR A 81 -0.95 -12.21 1.57
C THR A 81 -1.13 -11.78 3.03
N SER A 82 -0.09 -11.20 3.64
CA SER A 82 -0.15 -10.66 5.01
C SER A 82 -1.22 -9.57 5.18
N ILE A 83 -1.40 -8.71 4.19
CA ILE A 83 -2.43 -7.66 4.17
C ILE A 83 -3.83 -8.24 3.86
N GLY A 84 -3.88 -9.46 3.33
CA GLY A 84 -5.12 -10.16 2.98
C GLY A 84 -5.82 -9.57 1.76
N SER A 85 -5.08 -8.94 0.83
CA SER A 85 -5.68 -8.43 -0.39
C SER A 85 -5.88 -9.53 -1.43
N LYS A 86 -7.05 -9.53 -2.07
CA LYS A 86 -7.39 -10.43 -3.19
C LYS A 86 -7.34 -9.74 -4.55
N LEU A 87 -7.00 -8.46 -4.57
CA LEU A 87 -7.10 -7.59 -5.76
C LEU A 87 -5.72 -7.12 -6.26
N ILE A 88 -4.69 -7.18 -5.42
CA ILE A 88 -3.33 -6.78 -5.79
C ILE A 88 -2.67 -7.90 -6.58
N GLY A 89 -1.99 -7.55 -7.67
CA GLY A 89 -1.20 -8.52 -8.45
C GLY A 89 -2.00 -9.55 -9.23
N ARG A 90 -3.34 -9.40 -9.32
CA ARG A 90 -4.21 -10.34 -10.01
C ARG A 90 -4.97 -9.65 -11.15
N LEU A 91 -5.34 -10.45 -12.15
CA LEU A 91 -6.29 -10.04 -13.17
C LEU A 91 -7.65 -9.70 -12.53
N ILE A 92 -8.15 -8.49 -12.81
CA ILE A 92 -9.46 -8.05 -12.33
C ILE A 92 -10.51 -8.41 -13.37
N THR A 93 -11.30 -9.45 -13.08
CA THR A 93 -12.37 -9.91 -13.97
C THR A 93 -13.75 -9.46 -13.51
N ARG A 94 -14.73 -9.56 -14.40
CA ARG A 94 -16.14 -9.23 -14.12
C ARG A 94 -16.67 -10.01 -12.93
N GLU A 95 -16.38 -11.30 -12.86
CA GLU A 95 -16.86 -12.23 -11.82
C GLU A 95 -16.35 -11.82 -10.45
N VAL A 96 -15.07 -11.44 -10.34
CA VAL A 96 -14.48 -10.95 -9.09
C VAL A 96 -15.19 -9.70 -8.60
N ILE A 97 -15.43 -8.75 -9.51
CA ILE A 97 -16.14 -7.51 -9.18
C ILE A 97 -17.58 -7.78 -8.72
N VAL A 98 -18.32 -8.61 -9.47
CA VAL A 98 -19.70 -8.97 -9.14
C VAL A 98 -19.76 -9.62 -7.75
N GLN A 99 -18.84 -10.53 -7.41
CA GLN A 99 -18.80 -11.14 -6.09
C GLN A 99 -18.55 -10.11 -4.96
N ILE A 100 -17.70 -9.11 -5.20
CA ILE A 100 -17.44 -8.03 -4.22
C ILE A 100 -18.71 -7.20 -4.02
N LEU A 101 -19.36 -6.79 -5.12
CA LEU A 101 -20.59 -6.02 -5.08
C LEU A 101 -21.73 -6.79 -4.41
N GLN A 102 -21.92 -8.07 -4.74
CA GLN A 102 -22.93 -8.93 -4.11
C GLN A 102 -22.72 -9.04 -2.60
N LYS A 103 -21.48 -9.26 -2.14
CA LYS A 103 -21.17 -9.33 -0.71
C LYS A 103 -21.49 -8.02 0.00
N MET A 104 -21.22 -6.87 -0.62
CA MET A 104 -21.59 -5.58 -0.06
C MET A 104 -23.11 -5.35 -0.07
N GLY A 105 -23.78 -5.68 -1.18
CA GLY A 105 -25.23 -5.58 -1.33
C GLY A 105 -25.97 -6.40 -0.26
N ILE A 106 -25.59 -7.66 -0.07
CA ILE A 106 -26.15 -8.53 0.99
C ILE A 106 -25.92 -7.90 2.37
N ARG A 107 -24.72 -7.38 2.64
CA ARG A 107 -24.39 -6.76 3.92
C ARG A 107 -25.18 -5.48 4.18
N ILE A 108 -25.50 -4.71 3.15
CA ILE A 108 -26.32 -3.50 3.26
C ILE A 108 -27.79 -3.88 3.44
N ALA A 109 -28.29 -4.81 2.63
CA ALA A 109 -29.68 -5.28 2.68
C ALA A 109 -30.03 -5.90 4.04
N THR A 110 -29.18 -6.77 4.58
CA THR A 110 -29.35 -7.38 5.92
C THR A 110 -29.36 -6.35 7.05
N LYS A 111 -28.72 -5.19 6.86
CA LYS A 111 -28.71 -4.09 7.85
C LYS A 111 -29.88 -3.13 7.73
N GLN A 112 -30.60 -3.12 6.60
CA GLN A 112 -31.60 -2.09 6.28
C GLN A 112 -32.98 -2.66 5.94
N VAL A 113 -33.28 -3.88 6.37
CA VAL A 113 -34.51 -4.63 6.01
C VAL A 113 -35.83 -3.92 6.37
N SER A 114 -35.82 -2.92 7.26
CA SER A 114 -37.03 -2.27 7.78
C SER A 114 -37.40 -0.91 7.18
N LYS A 115 -36.67 -0.38 6.18
CA LYS A 115 -36.85 1.01 5.68
C LYS A 115 -37.02 1.18 4.17
N PHE A 116 -37.35 0.10 3.45
CA PHE A 116 -37.51 0.16 1.99
C PHE A 116 -38.83 0.86 1.61
N VAL A 117 -38.82 2.19 1.57
CA VAL A 117 -39.89 2.98 0.95
C VAL A 117 -39.44 3.31 -0.48
N PRO A 118 -40.12 2.80 -1.53
CA PRO A 118 -39.76 3.02 -2.94
C PRO A 118 -39.65 4.50 -3.34
N LEU A 119 -40.25 5.40 -2.55
CA LEU A 119 -40.44 6.81 -2.86
C LEU A 119 -39.27 7.74 -2.45
N LEU A 120 -38.32 7.27 -1.63
CA LEU A 120 -37.07 8.00 -1.30
C LEU A 120 -35.91 7.66 -2.28
N GLY A 121 -36.24 6.98 -3.38
CA GLY A 121 -35.40 5.97 -4.03
C GLY A 121 -34.08 6.43 -4.63
N GLN A 122 -34.07 7.46 -5.48
CA GLN A 122 -32.88 7.75 -6.30
C GLN A 122 -31.75 8.43 -5.51
N GLY A 123 -32.07 9.37 -4.61
CA GLY A 123 -31.05 10.04 -3.80
C GLY A 123 -30.36 9.10 -2.82
N LEU A 124 -31.13 8.21 -2.17
CA LEU A 124 -30.58 7.18 -1.30
C LEU A 124 -29.77 6.14 -2.09
N ALA A 125 -30.28 5.67 -3.24
CA ALA A 125 -29.56 4.72 -4.09
C ALA A 125 -28.24 5.31 -4.62
N ALA A 126 -28.25 6.58 -5.05
CA ALA A 126 -27.05 7.31 -5.45
C ALA A 126 -26.02 7.39 -4.32
N ALA A 127 -26.46 7.70 -3.10
CA ALA A 127 -25.58 7.75 -1.93
C ALA A 127 -24.99 6.37 -1.57
N ILE A 128 -25.78 5.30 -1.70
CA ILE A 128 -25.34 3.92 -1.50
C ILE A 128 -24.28 3.54 -2.55
N GLY A 129 -24.56 3.77 -3.84
CA GLY A 129 -23.62 3.49 -4.94
C GLY A 129 -22.31 4.24 -4.76
N PHE A 130 -22.38 5.56 -4.52
CA PHE A 130 -21.22 6.39 -4.22
C PHE A 130 -20.40 5.84 -3.04
N THR A 131 -21.06 5.55 -1.92
CA THR A 131 -20.39 5.08 -0.70
C THR A 131 -19.79 3.70 -0.88
N ALA A 132 -20.48 2.78 -1.55
CA ALA A 132 -19.98 1.46 -1.86
C ALA A 132 -18.72 1.54 -2.73
N MET A 133 -18.78 2.30 -3.82
CA MET A 133 -17.66 2.51 -4.74
C MET A 133 -16.46 3.15 -4.01
N ARG A 134 -16.70 4.20 -3.21
CA ARG A 134 -15.66 4.87 -2.42
C ARG A 134 -15.01 3.93 -1.41
N THR A 135 -15.81 3.07 -0.76
CA THR A 135 -15.32 2.11 0.23
C THR A 135 -14.43 1.05 -0.41
N ILE A 136 -14.88 0.44 -1.52
CA ILE A 136 -14.12 -0.58 -2.25
C ILE A 136 -12.80 0.04 -2.75
N GLY A 137 -12.89 1.17 -3.44
CA GLY A 137 -11.76 1.85 -4.03
C GLY A 137 -10.73 2.29 -2.99
N ASN A 138 -11.16 3.00 -1.94
CA ASN A 138 -10.22 3.50 -0.91
C ASN A 138 -9.57 2.37 -0.13
N ARG A 139 -10.32 1.31 0.20
CA ARG A 139 -9.74 0.13 0.85
C ARG A 139 -8.65 -0.49 -0.02
N HIS A 140 -8.90 -0.61 -1.32
CA HIS A 140 -7.90 -1.14 -2.25
C HIS A 140 -6.68 -0.22 -2.37
N VAL A 141 -6.88 1.11 -2.42
CA VAL A 141 -5.78 2.10 -2.40
C VAL A 141 -4.93 1.94 -1.14
N ASP A 142 -5.55 1.84 0.02
CA ASP A 142 -4.82 1.71 1.28
C ASP A 142 -4.06 0.37 1.33
N GLN A 143 -4.62 -0.73 0.83
CA GLN A 143 -3.91 -2.01 0.72
C GLN A 143 -2.70 -1.93 -0.23
N CYS A 144 -2.84 -1.29 -1.39
CA CYS A 144 -1.72 -1.09 -2.31
C CYS A 144 -0.63 -0.20 -1.71
N TYR A 145 -1.03 0.87 -1.02
CA TYR A 145 -0.11 1.76 -0.31
C TYR A 145 0.69 0.99 0.74
N GLU A 146 0.05 0.17 1.57
CA GLU A 146 0.74 -0.63 2.60
C GLU A 146 1.74 -1.62 2.00
N VAL A 147 1.39 -2.30 0.90
CA VAL A 147 2.35 -3.18 0.19
C VAL A 147 3.54 -2.37 -0.31
N ALA A 148 3.29 -1.26 -1.00
CA ALA A 148 4.34 -0.42 -1.57
C ALA A 148 5.23 0.22 -0.49
N LYS A 149 4.67 0.60 0.66
CA LYS A 149 5.41 1.15 1.80
C LYS A 149 6.37 0.13 2.38
N ARG A 150 5.91 -1.10 2.63
CA ARG A 150 6.76 -2.19 3.13
C ARG A 150 7.91 -2.50 2.18
N LEU A 151 7.65 -2.50 0.87
CA LEU A 151 8.70 -2.71 -0.14
C LEU A 151 9.73 -1.58 -0.14
N LEU A 152 9.29 -0.33 0.01
CA LEU A 152 10.19 0.81 0.09
C LEU A 152 11.07 0.75 1.34
N GLU A 153 10.48 0.49 2.51
CA GLU A 153 11.20 0.35 3.78
C GLU A 153 12.26 -0.77 3.71
N GLN A 154 11.93 -1.91 3.10
CA GLN A 154 12.89 -3.01 2.94
C GLN A 154 14.04 -2.67 2.00
N ARG A 155 13.77 -1.97 0.89
CA ARG A 155 14.82 -1.49 -0.01
C ARG A 155 15.74 -0.51 0.70
N THR A 156 15.19 0.46 1.42
CA THR A 156 15.98 1.42 2.21
C THR A 156 16.83 0.73 3.26
N ALA A 157 16.29 -0.26 3.99
CA ALA A 157 17.06 -1.04 4.97
C ALA A 157 18.21 -1.82 4.30
N ALA A 158 17.96 -2.46 3.16
CA ALA A 158 18.98 -3.18 2.40
C ALA A 158 20.06 -2.25 1.85
N ASP A 159 19.69 -1.05 1.38
CA ASP A 159 20.62 -0.03 0.88
C ASP A 159 21.54 0.48 2.01
N ILE A 160 20.97 0.75 3.18
CA ILE A 160 21.74 1.15 4.38
C ILE A 160 22.73 0.04 4.77
N ALA A 161 22.27 -1.21 4.85
CA ALA A 161 23.13 -2.35 5.20
C ALA A 161 24.27 -2.54 4.20
N ARG A 162 23.98 -2.43 2.89
CA ARG A 162 25.01 -2.48 1.83
C ARG A 162 26.02 -1.35 1.97
N ASN A 163 25.55 -0.13 2.18
CA ASN A 163 26.42 1.05 2.30
C ASN A 163 27.33 0.98 3.54
N TRP A 164 26.85 0.43 4.66
CA TRP A 164 27.67 0.20 5.85
C TRP A 164 28.79 -0.84 5.64
N THR A 165 28.57 -1.81 4.75
CA THR A 165 29.51 -2.92 4.52
C THR A 165 30.66 -2.55 3.58
N ILE A 166 30.58 -1.40 2.88
CA ILE A 166 31.61 -0.90 1.97
C ILE A 166 32.29 0.33 2.62
N PRO A 167 33.55 0.25 3.09
CA PRO A 167 34.25 1.41 3.65
C PRO A 167 34.37 2.52 2.60
N GLN A 168 33.80 3.69 2.88
CA GLN A 168 33.78 4.85 1.96
C GLN A 168 35.06 5.70 2.01
N GLN A 169 36.05 5.34 2.84
CA GLN A 169 37.35 6.00 2.90
C GLN A 169 38.46 4.97 2.64
N PRO A 170 39.45 5.25 1.77
CA PRO A 170 40.76 4.66 1.92
C PRO A 170 41.19 4.92 3.37
N LEU A 171 41.62 3.88 4.09
CA LEU A 171 42.33 4.06 5.34
C LEU A 171 43.58 4.87 4.99
N GLU A 172 43.53 6.20 5.11
CA GLU A 172 44.78 6.95 5.19
C GLU A 172 45.54 6.35 6.36
N PRO A 173 46.82 5.96 6.16
CA PRO A 173 47.59 5.43 7.26
C PRO A 173 47.58 6.49 8.35
N VAL A 174 47.04 6.14 9.52
CA VAL A 174 47.18 6.98 10.71
C VAL A 174 48.68 7.10 10.95
N GLY A 175 49.24 8.24 10.58
CA GLY A 175 50.64 8.56 10.82
C GLY A 175 50.90 8.43 12.31
N VAL A 176 51.91 7.63 12.66
CA VAL A 176 52.30 7.35 14.06
C VAL A 176 52.81 8.61 14.75
N ASP A 177 52.98 9.70 13.99
CA ASP A 177 53.56 10.98 14.37
C ASP A 177 52.64 11.85 15.26
N HIS A 178 51.41 11.41 15.54
CA HIS A 178 50.42 12.14 16.35
C HIS A 178 49.90 11.37 17.57
N LEU A 179 50.60 10.32 18.03
CA LEU A 179 50.34 9.86 19.40
C LEU A 179 50.77 10.97 20.37
N PRO A 180 49.87 11.47 21.25
CA PRO A 180 50.29 12.37 22.32
C PRO A 180 51.38 11.66 23.12
N ASN A 181 52.51 12.35 23.28
CA ASN A 181 53.64 11.90 24.06
C ASN A 181 53.12 11.41 25.41
N ARG A 182 53.17 10.08 25.63
CA ARG A 182 52.87 9.51 26.93
C ARG A 182 54.05 9.84 27.82
N ASP A 183 53.96 10.95 28.55
CA ASP A 183 54.86 11.22 29.67
C ASP A 183 54.84 9.98 30.58
N PRO A 184 55.99 9.31 30.80
CA PRO A 184 56.04 8.08 31.58
C PRO A 184 55.81 8.29 33.09
N GLU A 185 55.58 9.53 33.53
CA GLU A 185 55.38 9.87 34.95
C GLU A 185 53.91 9.97 35.39
N ALA A 186 52.93 9.90 34.49
CA ALA A 186 51.53 9.77 34.88
C ALA A 186 51.18 8.29 35.16
N ALA A 187 51.84 7.72 36.17
CA ALA A 187 51.46 6.44 36.73
C ALA A 187 50.05 6.54 37.32
N ILE A 188 49.10 5.82 36.71
CA ILE A 188 47.80 5.50 37.30
C ILE A 188 48.09 4.85 38.67
N PRO A 189 47.53 5.32 39.79
CA PRO A 189 47.68 4.62 41.06
C PRO A 189 47.13 3.21 40.90
N LEU A 190 47.97 2.19 41.14
CA LEU A 190 47.55 0.81 41.24
C LEU A 190 46.39 0.71 42.25
N LEU A 191 45.20 0.34 41.76
CA LEU A 191 44.10 -0.10 42.60
C LEU A 191 44.59 -1.27 43.47
N PRO A 192 44.33 -1.27 44.79
CA PRO A 192 44.71 -2.38 45.64
C PRO A 192 43.95 -3.65 45.24
N ALA A 193 44.66 -4.77 45.24
CA ALA A 193 44.11 -6.09 44.92
C ALA A 193 42.96 -6.47 45.89
N PRO A 194 41.95 -7.21 45.43
CA PRO A 194 40.86 -7.65 46.30
C PRO A 194 41.38 -8.64 47.35
N PRO A 195 40.84 -8.59 48.59
CA PRO A 195 41.21 -9.53 49.63
C PRO A 195 40.76 -10.95 49.24
N LYS A 196 41.65 -11.91 49.47
CA LYS A 196 41.33 -13.34 49.37
C LYS A 196 40.67 -13.73 50.68
N ASP A 197 39.43 -14.22 50.59
CA ASP A 197 38.89 -15.37 51.32
C ASP A 197 37.57 -15.81 50.66
#